data_AF-A0A5K7TZ93-F1
#
_entry.id   AF-A0A5K7TZ93-F1
#
_cell.length_a   1.000
_cell.length_b   1.000
_cell.length_c   1.000
_cell.angle_alpha   90.00
_cell.angle_beta   90.00
_cell.angle_gamma   90.00
#
_symmetry.space_group_name_H-M   'P 1'
#
loop_
_entity.id
_entity.type
_entity.pdbx_description
1 polymer ?
#
loop_
_entity_poly.entity_id
_entity_poly.type
_entity_poly.pdbx_seq_one_letter_code
_entity_poly.pdbx_strand_id
1 'polypeptide(L)'
;MSEFWEAASAIGTCAAVVVALGFSYRAVVDSRKIEKDRADLAAARMHGPVSFLETQVSLLHAWLIFNDDDYESSDPQLFALVDEIDSAALKITNEDLYQVLGLPGHAAKRLARALGLIHIFAAEVKYRLTQVSWNDNEARIKRQSYKKWSDSASEIKDHLQIAVRRFESAAASGAPRPSTEEIHGPED
;
A
#
# COMPACT_ATOMS: atom_id res chain seq x y z
N MET A 1 5.51 34.16 58.88
CA MET A 1 4.76 34.72 57.72
C MET A 1 5.39 34.33 56.38
N SER A 2 6.70 34.05 56.31
CA SER A 2 7.39 33.59 55.09
C SER A 2 7.01 32.17 54.64
N GLU A 3 6.90 31.21 55.56
CA GLU A 3 6.64 29.80 55.23
C GLU A 3 5.29 29.56 54.53
N PHE A 4 4.26 30.33 54.88
CA PHE A 4 2.94 30.24 54.22
C PHE A 4 2.99 30.68 52.75
N TRP A 5 3.74 31.75 52.45
CA TRP A 5 3.92 32.23 51.09
C TRP A 5 4.76 31.27 50.24
N GLU A 6 5.78 30.65 50.84
CA GLU A 6 6.59 29.63 50.18
C GLU A 6 5.76 28.37 49.86
N ALA A 7 4.96 27.90 50.81
CA ALA A 7 4.07 26.75 50.59
C ALA A 7 3.00 27.03 49.51
N ALA A 8 2.39 28.22 49.53
CA ALA A 8 1.41 28.62 48.51
C ALA A 8 2.04 28.74 47.11
N SER A 9 3.26 29.27 47.02
CA SER A 9 4.03 29.38 45.77
C SER A 9 4.41 27.99 45.21
N ALA A 10 4.81 27.06 46.09
CA ALA A 10 5.13 25.68 45.70
C ALA A 10 3.89 24.92 45.20
N ILE A 11 2.73 25.12 45.82
CA ILE A 11 1.45 24.55 45.35
C ILE A 11 1.09 25.14 43.98
N GLY A 12 1.25 26.45 43.79
CA GLY A 12 1.00 27.12 42.52
C GLY A 12 1.87 26.60 41.38
N THR A 13 3.16 26.36 41.64
CA THR A 13 4.08 25.77 40.64
C THR A 13 3.74 24.32 40.34
N CYS A 14 3.44 23.49 41.33
CA CYS A 14 2.98 22.11 41.10
C CYS A 14 1.68 22.06 40.27
N ALA A 15 0.70 22.91 40.59
CA ALA A 15 -0.54 23.01 39.83
C ALA A 15 -0.27 23.46 38.38
N ALA A 16 0.60 24.45 38.17
CA ALA A 16 0.99 24.90 36.85
C ALA A 16 1.67 23.80 36.02
N VAL A 17 2.53 22.97 36.64
CA VAL A 17 3.18 21.83 35.97
C VAL A 17 2.14 20.78 35.57
N VAL A 18 1.19 20.44 36.44
CA VAL A 18 0.12 19.49 36.11
C VAL A 18 -0.73 20.00 34.95
N VAL A 19 -1.10 21.29 34.95
CA VAL A 19 -1.84 21.92 33.86
C VAL A 19 -1.03 21.90 32.56
N ALA A 20 0.26 22.24 32.60
CA ALA A 20 1.14 22.20 31.42
C ALA A 20 1.30 20.79 30.85
N LEU A 21 1.42 19.76 31.70
CA LEU A 21 1.43 18.36 31.29
C LEU A 21 0.10 17.96 30.65
N GLY A 22 -1.02 18.44 31.22
CA GLY A 22 -2.36 18.22 30.66
C GLY A 22 -2.51 18.81 29.25
N PHE A 23 -2.08 20.06 29.03
CA PHE A 23 -2.06 20.67 27.71
C PHE A 23 -1.12 19.94 26.73
N SER A 24 0.06 19.54 27.19
CA SER A 24 1.03 18.79 26.37
C SER A 24 0.46 17.44 25.93
N TYR A 25 -0.17 16.71 26.85
CA TYR A 25 -0.83 15.44 26.55
C TYR A 25 -1.95 15.62 25.54
N ARG A 26 -2.83 16.62 25.74
CA ARG A 26 -3.92 16.93 24.82
C ARG A 26 -3.41 17.28 23.42
N ALA A 27 -2.36 18.10 23.32
CA ALA A 27 -1.75 18.44 22.04
C ALA A 27 -1.21 17.20 21.30
N VAL A 28 -0.62 16.23 22.02
CA VAL A 28 -0.18 14.96 21.42
C VAL A 28 -1.36 14.13 20.92
N VAL A 29 -2.44 14.05 21.70
CA VAL A 29 -3.65 13.31 21.30
C VAL A 29 -4.30 13.93 20.06
N ASP A 30 -4.46 15.25 20.04
CA ASP A 30 -5.06 15.97 18.93
C ASP A 30 -4.19 15.84 17.65
N SER A 31 -2.86 15.92 17.79
CA SER A 31 -1.92 15.70 16.68
C SER A 31 -2.05 14.30 16.09
N ARG A 32 -2.11 13.26 16.94
CA ARG A 32 -2.30 11.87 16.48
C ARG A 32 -3.63 11.66 15.76
N LYS A 33 -4.69 12.33 16.20
CA LYS A 33 -5.99 12.26 15.53
C LYS A 33 -5.92 12.86 14.13
N ILE A 34 -5.30 14.03 13.99
CA ILE A 34 -5.13 14.68 12.67
C ILE A 34 -4.26 13.82 11.74
N GLU A 35 -3.19 13.24 12.26
CA GLU A 35 -2.33 12.33 11.48
C GLU A 35 -3.10 11.09 11.00
N LYS A 36 -3.92 10.51 11.88
CA LYS A 36 -4.80 9.39 11.52
C LYS A 36 -5.81 9.78 10.45
N ASP A 37 -6.53 10.88 10.62
CA ASP A 37 -7.55 11.32 9.66
C ASP A 37 -6.94 11.57 8.26
N ARG A 38 -5.71 12.11 8.21
CA ARG A 38 -4.96 12.27 6.96
C ARG A 38 -4.59 10.92 6.33
N ALA A 39 -4.11 9.97 7.14
CA ALA A 39 -3.75 8.65 6.66
C ALA A 39 -4.98 7.87 6.16
N ASP A 40 -6.12 7.97 6.84
CA ASP A 40 -7.38 7.33 6.45
C ASP A 40 -7.94 7.94 5.14
N LEU A 41 -7.85 9.27 4.98
CA LEU A 41 -8.21 9.95 3.73
C LEU A 41 -7.31 9.52 2.56
N ALA A 42 -6.00 9.51 2.77
CA ALA A 42 -5.04 9.04 1.76
C ALA A 42 -5.26 7.56 1.43
N ALA A 43 -5.61 6.74 2.43
CA ALA A 43 -5.94 5.35 2.23
C ALA A 43 -7.17 5.17 1.34
N ALA A 44 -8.24 5.95 1.55
CA ALA A 44 -9.43 5.94 0.72
C ALA A 44 -9.11 6.26 -0.76
N ARG A 45 -8.24 7.26 -1.00
CA ARG A 45 -7.75 7.60 -2.34
C ARG A 45 -6.92 6.48 -2.97
N MET A 46 -6.02 5.89 -2.21
CA MET A 46 -5.07 4.88 -2.70
C MET A 46 -5.67 3.47 -2.83
N HIS A 47 -6.78 3.18 -2.16
CA HIS A 47 -7.38 1.85 -2.15
C HIS A 47 -7.70 1.35 -3.56
N GLY A 48 -8.31 2.19 -4.41
CA GLY A 48 -8.65 1.82 -5.79
C GLY A 48 -7.42 1.43 -6.63
N PRO A 49 -6.42 2.33 -6.81
CA PRO A 49 -5.20 2.02 -7.55
C PRO A 49 -4.45 0.79 -7.03
N VAL A 50 -4.31 0.63 -5.72
CA VAL A 50 -3.59 -0.51 -5.13
C VAL A 50 -4.37 -1.82 -5.32
N SER A 51 -5.70 -1.79 -5.25
CA SER A 51 -6.55 -2.96 -5.52
C SER A 51 -6.50 -3.38 -6.99
N PHE A 52 -6.49 -2.41 -7.90
CA PHE A 52 -6.31 -2.67 -9.32
C PHE A 52 -4.95 -3.36 -9.58
N LEU A 53 -3.87 -2.83 -9.01
CA LEU A 53 -2.53 -3.44 -9.09
C LEU A 53 -2.52 -4.87 -8.54
N GLU A 54 -3.13 -5.11 -7.38
CA GLU A 54 -3.25 -6.45 -6.81
C GLU A 54 -3.98 -7.41 -7.75
N THR A 55 -5.09 -6.97 -8.34
CA THR A 55 -5.87 -7.78 -9.28
C THR A 55 -5.04 -8.13 -10.51
N GLN A 56 -4.34 -7.16 -11.11
CA GLN A 56 -3.51 -7.39 -12.29
C GLN A 56 -2.35 -8.34 -12.01
N VAL A 57 -1.67 -8.18 -10.88
CA VAL A 57 -0.59 -9.10 -10.48
C VAL A 57 -1.14 -10.50 -10.16
N SER A 58 -2.33 -10.60 -9.54
CA SER A 58 -3.01 -11.87 -9.31
C SER A 58 -3.35 -12.59 -10.62
N LEU A 59 -3.82 -11.85 -11.63
CA LEU A 59 -4.09 -12.38 -12.98
C LEU A 59 -2.79 -12.84 -13.65
N LEU A 60 -1.74 -12.02 -13.62
CA LEU A 60 -0.42 -12.37 -14.13
C LEU A 60 0.13 -13.65 -13.48
N HIS A 61 0.05 -13.76 -12.16
CA HIS A 61 0.50 -14.93 -11.43
C HIS A 61 -0.28 -16.19 -11.84
N ALA A 62 -1.61 -16.09 -11.93
CA ALA A 62 -2.44 -17.20 -12.39
C ALA A 62 -2.06 -17.61 -13.83
N TRP A 63 -1.89 -16.63 -14.71
CA TRP A 63 -1.46 -16.87 -16.08
C TRP A 63 -0.10 -17.58 -16.14
N LEU A 64 0.89 -17.15 -15.35
CA LEU A 64 2.22 -17.77 -15.30
C LEU A 64 2.20 -19.22 -14.78
N ILE A 65 1.26 -19.57 -13.91
CA ILE A 65 1.09 -20.94 -13.41
C ILE A 65 0.40 -21.84 -14.43
N PHE A 66 -0.69 -21.36 -15.03
CA PHE A 66 -1.58 -22.22 -15.82
C PHE A 66 -1.21 -22.31 -17.31
N ASN A 67 -0.34 -21.43 -17.82
CA ASN A 67 0.03 -21.40 -19.23
C ASN A 67 1.32 -22.19 -19.55
N ASP A 68 1.58 -23.28 -18.80
CA ASP A 68 2.86 -24.03 -18.83
C ASP A 68 3.16 -24.78 -20.14
N ASP A 69 2.17 -24.90 -21.03
CA ASP A 69 2.24 -25.78 -22.21
C ASP A 69 2.36 -25.05 -23.57
N ASP A 70 2.17 -23.71 -23.65
CA ASP A 70 2.14 -23.00 -24.95
C ASP A 70 2.77 -21.58 -24.89
N TYR A 71 3.98 -21.51 -24.33
CA TYR A 71 4.65 -20.24 -24.03
C TYR A 71 4.96 -19.36 -25.25
N GLU A 72 5.10 -19.90 -26.45
CA GLU A 72 5.52 -19.14 -27.65
C GLU A 72 4.45 -18.21 -28.21
N SER A 73 3.18 -18.61 -28.18
CA SER A 73 2.06 -17.78 -28.64
C SER A 73 1.67 -16.67 -27.64
N SER A 74 2.25 -16.74 -26.45
CA SER A 74 1.79 -16.05 -25.24
C SER A 74 2.66 -14.84 -24.86
N ASP A 75 3.86 -14.73 -25.43
CA ASP A 75 4.88 -13.72 -25.12
C ASP A 75 4.42 -12.25 -25.36
N PRO A 76 3.68 -11.90 -26.44
CA PRO A 76 3.17 -10.53 -26.63
C PRO A 76 2.12 -10.11 -25.60
N GLN A 77 1.28 -11.06 -25.15
CA GLN A 77 0.25 -10.79 -24.14
C GLN A 77 0.89 -10.58 -22.77
N LEU A 78 1.88 -11.40 -22.44
CA LEU A 78 2.69 -11.24 -21.23
C LEU A 78 3.36 -9.86 -21.22
N PHE A 79 3.99 -9.47 -22.32
CA PHE A 79 4.65 -8.16 -22.42
C PHE A 79 3.67 -7.01 -22.15
N ALA A 80 2.49 -7.04 -22.80
CA ALA A 80 1.48 -6.00 -22.61
C ALA A 80 0.96 -5.93 -21.17
N LEU A 81 0.68 -7.08 -20.54
CA LEU A 81 0.21 -7.15 -19.16
C LEU A 81 1.27 -6.60 -18.18
N VAL A 82 2.54 -6.96 -18.39
CA VAL A 82 3.64 -6.46 -17.56
C VAL A 82 3.85 -4.97 -17.73
N ASP A 83 3.70 -4.44 -18.95
CA ASP A 83 3.81 -3.01 -19.22
C ASP A 83 2.68 -2.21 -18.55
N GLU A 84 1.45 -2.75 -18.56
CA GLU A 84 0.31 -2.16 -17.85
C GLU A 84 0.53 -2.12 -16.34
N ILE A 85 1.02 -3.22 -15.75
CA ILE A 85 1.33 -3.31 -14.31
C ILE A 85 2.42 -2.30 -13.92
N ASP A 86 3.52 -2.24 -14.67
CA ASP A 86 4.63 -1.31 -14.43
C ASP A 86 4.16 0.15 -14.56
N SER A 87 3.37 0.45 -15.59
CA SER A 87 2.78 1.78 -15.79
C SER A 87 1.81 2.18 -14.67
N ALA A 88 1.03 1.23 -14.13
CA ALA A 88 0.15 1.48 -12.99
C ALA A 88 0.95 1.69 -11.70
N ALA A 89 2.01 0.91 -11.49
CA ALA A 89 2.89 1.03 -10.32
C ALA A 89 3.59 2.39 -10.28
N LEU A 90 4.07 2.90 -11.41
CA LEU A 90 4.73 4.20 -11.53
C LEU A 90 3.84 5.40 -11.18
N LYS A 91 2.51 5.24 -11.21
CA LYS A 91 1.57 6.30 -10.81
C LYS A 91 1.50 6.48 -9.29
N ILE A 92 1.98 5.52 -8.50
CA ILE A 92 2.02 5.61 -7.04
C ILE A 92 3.34 6.27 -6.65
N THR A 93 3.25 7.48 -6.10
CA THR A 93 4.44 8.28 -5.77
C THR A 93 4.97 7.98 -4.37
N ASN A 94 6.21 8.36 -4.09
CA ASN A 94 6.74 8.31 -2.72
C ASN A 94 5.95 9.18 -1.74
N GLU A 95 5.39 10.31 -2.22
CA GLU A 95 4.56 11.18 -1.40
C GLU A 95 3.27 10.46 -0.97
N ASP A 96 2.65 9.69 -1.86
CA ASP A 96 1.51 8.84 -1.54
C ASP A 96 1.86 7.83 -0.43
N LEU A 97 3.05 7.23 -0.50
CA LEU A 97 3.54 6.29 0.52
C LEU A 97 3.77 6.95 1.88
N TYR A 98 4.26 8.19 1.91
CA TYR A 98 4.45 8.92 3.17
C TYR A 98 3.13 9.27 3.85
N GLN A 99 2.10 9.63 3.08
CA GLN A 99 0.78 9.96 3.61
C GLN A 99 0.11 8.78 4.34
N VAL A 100 0.46 7.55 3.97
CA VAL A 100 -0.13 6.32 4.53
C VAL A 100 0.86 5.54 5.39
N LEU A 101 1.99 6.15 5.76
CA LEU A 101 3.03 5.51 6.56
C LEU A 101 2.54 5.06 7.95
N GLY A 102 1.61 5.81 8.53
CA GLY A 102 1.00 5.52 9.83
C GLY A 102 0.00 4.35 9.82
N LEU A 103 -0.36 3.80 8.66
CA LEU A 103 -1.31 2.70 8.59
C LEU A 103 -0.78 1.41 9.25
N PRO A 104 -1.65 0.66 9.96
CA PRO A 104 -1.25 -0.54 10.66
C PRO A 104 -0.78 -1.65 9.71
N GLY A 105 0.01 -2.58 10.25
CA GLY A 105 0.53 -3.70 9.46
C GLY A 105 1.47 -3.26 8.35
N HIS A 106 2.22 -2.18 8.54
CA HIS A 106 3.26 -1.73 7.62
C HIS A 106 2.78 -1.62 6.16
N ALA A 107 1.52 -1.19 5.95
CA ALA A 107 0.89 -1.19 4.63
C ALA A 107 1.70 -0.40 3.60
N ALA A 108 2.13 0.82 3.96
CA ALA A 108 2.99 1.65 3.13
C ALA A 108 4.31 0.96 2.76
N LYS A 109 4.98 0.31 3.73
CA LYS A 109 6.26 -0.38 3.50
C LYS A 109 6.10 -1.61 2.61
N ARG A 110 5.00 -2.35 2.78
CA ARG A 110 4.65 -3.51 1.95
C ARG A 110 4.32 -3.08 0.52
N LEU A 111 3.57 -1.99 0.36
CA LEU A 111 3.31 -1.40 -0.95
C LEU A 111 4.62 -0.93 -1.60
N ALA A 112 5.47 -0.20 -0.88
CA ALA A 112 6.78 0.23 -1.39
C ALA A 112 7.64 -0.95 -1.86
N ARG A 113 7.66 -2.04 -1.07
CA ARG A 113 8.35 -3.29 -1.43
C ARG A 113 7.77 -3.90 -2.70
N ALA A 114 6.44 -3.99 -2.82
CA ALA A 114 5.78 -4.51 -4.01
C ALA A 114 6.09 -3.66 -5.25
N LEU A 115 6.06 -2.33 -5.16
CA LEU A 115 6.40 -1.43 -6.26
C LEU A 115 7.83 -1.62 -6.75
N GLY A 116 8.79 -1.74 -5.82
CA GLY A 116 10.18 -2.04 -6.17
C GLY A 116 10.34 -3.39 -6.86
N LEU A 117 9.64 -4.42 -6.39
CA LEU A 117 9.64 -5.74 -7.01
C LEU A 117 8.99 -5.73 -8.40
N ILE A 118 7.88 -5.01 -8.58
CA ILE A 118 7.23 -4.84 -9.89
C ILE A 118 8.20 -4.26 -10.91
N HIS A 119 8.94 -3.20 -10.54
CA HIS A 119 9.83 -2.55 -11.48
C HIS A 119 11.00 -3.46 -11.90
N ILE A 120 11.59 -4.21 -10.96
CA ILE A 120 12.64 -5.19 -11.25
C ILE A 120 12.09 -6.32 -12.13
N PHE A 121 10.91 -6.83 -11.78
CA PHE A 121 10.24 -7.89 -12.53
C PHE A 121 9.94 -7.44 -13.97
N ALA A 122 9.37 -6.25 -14.14
CA ALA A 122 9.03 -5.71 -15.45
C ALA A 122 10.27 -5.50 -16.31
N ALA A 123 11.35 -4.97 -15.74
CA ALA A 123 12.62 -4.82 -16.44
C ALA A 123 13.18 -6.16 -16.92
N GLU A 124 13.17 -7.21 -16.08
CA GLU A 124 13.65 -8.54 -16.44
C GLU A 124 12.78 -9.17 -17.54
N VAL A 125 11.45 -9.14 -17.42
CA VAL A 125 10.54 -9.70 -18.42
C VAL A 125 10.71 -8.97 -19.75
N LYS A 126 10.67 -7.63 -19.76
CA LYS A 126 10.85 -6.83 -20.97
C LYS A 126 12.21 -7.10 -21.63
N TYR A 127 13.29 -7.19 -20.84
CA TYR A 127 14.62 -7.54 -21.35
C TYR A 127 14.62 -8.92 -22.03
N ARG A 128 14.08 -9.94 -21.36
CA ARG A 128 14.05 -11.31 -21.88
C ARG A 128 13.21 -11.46 -23.14
N LEU A 129 12.03 -10.83 -23.19
CA LEU A 129 11.13 -10.93 -24.32
C LEU A 129 11.59 -10.11 -25.54
N THR A 130 12.42 -9.08 -25.37
CA THR A 130 12.88 -8.22 -26.47
C THR A 130 14.29 -8.51 -26.96
N GLN A 131 15.19 -9.01 -26.10
CA GLN A 131 16.61 -9.17 -26.43
C GLN A 131 17.06 -10.62 -26.56
N VAL A 132 16.34 -11.58 -25.96
CA VAL A 132 16.70 -13.00 -26.00
C VAL A 132 15.79 -13.68 -27.01
N SER A 133 16.32 -13.98 -28.21
CA SER A 133 15.66 -14.90 -29.12
C SER A 133 15.69 -16.29 -28.47
N TRP A 134 14.56 -16.72 -27.92
CA TRP A 134 14.40 -18.10 -27.45
C TRP A 134 14.64 -19.03 -28.65
N ASN A 135 15.80 -19.68 -28.72
CA ASN A 135 16.00 -20.74 -29.68
C ASN A 135 15.35 -22.02 -29.13
N ASP A 136 14.80 -22.89 -29.98
CA ASP A 136 14.10 -24.13 -29.59
C ASP A 136 14.90 -25.04 -28.63
N ASN A 137 16.24 -24.94 -28.64
CA ASN A 137 17.13 -25.65 -27.72
C ASN A 137 17.15 -25.09 -26.28
N GLU A 138 16.45 -23.99 -26.00
CA GLU A 138 16.45 -23.27 -24.73
C GLU A 138 15.16 -23.47 -23.90
N ALA A 139 14.31 -24.43 -24.25
CA ALA A 139 13.05 -24.73 -23.55
C ALA A 139 13.21 -24.86 -22.02
N ARG A 140 14.33 -25.43 -21.56
CA ARG A 140 14.68 -25.53 -20.12
C ARG A 140 14.90 -24.15 -19.48
N ILE A 141 15.60 -23.25 -20.18
CA ILE A 141 15.87 -21.89 -19.70
C ILE A 141 14.56 -21.10 -19.68
N LYS A 142 13.72 -21.24 -20.71
CA LYS A 142 12.39 -20.62 -20.78
C LYS A 142 11.53 -21.03 -19.58
N ARG A 143 11.39 -22.34 -19.34
CA ARG A 143 10.64 -22.87 -18.18
C ARG A 143 11.21 -22.38 -16.84
N GLN A 144 12.54 -22.30 -16.70
CA GLN A 144 13.16 -21.77 -15.48
C GLN A 144 12.85 -20.28 -15.28
N SER A 145 12.85 -19.48 -16.34
CA SER A 145 12.50 -18.06 -16.28
C SER A 145 11.02 -17.88 -15.91
N TYR A 146 10.11 -18.60 -16.56
CA TYR A 146 8.68 -18.55 -16.24
C TYR A 146 8.38 -18.97 -14.79
N LYS A 147 9.07 -20.00 -14.28
CA LYS A 147 8.97 -20.37 -12.86
C LYS A 147 9.43 -19.23 -11.94
N LYS A 148 10.60 -18.63 -12.21
CA LYS A 148 11.09 -17.49 -11.42
C LYS A 148 10.14 -16.29 -11.49
N TRP A 149 9.54 -16.06 -12.65
CA TRP A 149 8.54 -15.02 -12.84
C TRP A 149 7.29 -15.29 -12.03
N SER A 150 6.82 -16.53 -12.00
CA SER A 150 5.69 -16.94 -11.16
C SER A 150 6.00 -16.71 -9.67
N ASP A 151 7.16 -17.16 -9.20
CA ASP A 151 7.57 -16.97 -7.80
C ASP A 151 7.63 -15.46 -7.45
N SER A 152 8.16 -14.64 -8.36
CA SER A 152 8.23 -13.17 -8.19
C SER A 152 6.85 -12.53 -8.17
N ALA A 153 5.96 -12.93 -9.08
CA ALA A 153 4.58 -12.45 -9.12
C ALA A 153 3.80 -12.84 -7.85
N SER A 154 4.05 -14.02 -7.29
CA SER A 154 3.47 -14.45 -6.01
C SER A 154 3.94 -13.55 -4.85
N GLU A 155 5.23 -13.23 -4.75
CA GLU A 155 5.75 -12.35 -3.70
C GLU A 155 5.14 -10.94 -3.79
N ILE A 156 5.06 -10.40 -5.02
CA ILE A 156 4.42 -9.09 -5.27
C ILE A 156 2.96 -9.13 -4.83
N LYS A 157 2.22 -10.15 -5.26
CA LYS A 157 0.82 -10.36 -4.91
C LYS A 157 0.61 -10.38 -3.40
N ASP A 158 1.39 -11.17 -2.66
CA ASP A 158 1.23 -11.29 -1.20
C ASP A 158 1.41 -9.95 -0.49
N HIS A 159 2.40 -9.15 -0.91
CA HIS A 159 2.60 -7.81 -0.38
C HIS A 159 1.43 -6.88 -0.69
N LEU A 160 0.94 -6.88 -1.94
CA LEU A 160 -0.20 -6.07 -2.36
C LEU A 160 -1.47 -6.47 -1.65
N GLN A 161 -1.78 -7.76 -1.53
CA GLN A 161 -2.98 -8.26 -0.86
C GLN A 161 -3.08 -7.80 0.59
N ILE A 162 -1.97 -7.88 1.33
CA ILE A 162 -1.95 -7.42 2.71
C ILE A 162 -2.13 -5.89 2.76
N ALA A 163 -1.50 -5.16 1.85
CA ALA A 163 -1.65 -3.70 1.77
C ALA A 163 -3.10 -3.31 1.46
N VAL A 164 -3.72 -3.91 0.43
CA VAL A 164 -5.12 -3.68 0.02
C VAL A 164 -6.06 -3.83 1.21
N ARG A 165 -5.98 -4.93 1.97
CA ARG A 165 -6.84 -5.14 3.15
C ARG A 165 -6.71 -4.02 4.20
N ARG A 166 -5.51 -3.45 4.35
CA ARG A 166 -5.27 -2.34 5.29
C ARG A 166 -5.80 -1.02 4.73
N PHE A 167 -5.63 -0.78 3.43
CA PHE A 167 -6.22 0.36 2.74
C PHE A 167 -7.75 0.33 2.80
N GLU A 168 -8.37 -0.82 2.54
CA GLU A 168 -9.82 -1.03 2.62
C GLU A 168 -10.35 -0.74 4.02
N SER A 169 -9.71 -1.31 5.05
CA SER A 169 -10.10 -1.10 6.44
C SER A 169 -9.97 0.36 6.88
N ALA A 170 -8.92 1.07 6.44
CA ALA A 170 -8.73 2.49 6.74
C ALA A 170 -9.71 3.37 5.95
N ALA A 171 -9.95 3.04 4.68
CA ALA A 171 -10.91 3.72 3.82
C ALA A 171 -12.34 3.61 4.38
N ALA A 172 -12.74 2.43 4.85
CA ALA A 172 -14.04 2.23 5.49
C ALA A 172 -14.22 3.06 6.77
N SER A 173 -13.13 3.41 7.45
CA SER A 173 -13.15 4.26 8.65
C SER A 173 -13.16 5.75 8.29
N GLY A 174 -12.35 6.18 7.31
CA GLY A 174 -12.19 7.60 6.95
C GLY A 174 -13.22 8.13 5.93
N ALA A 175 -13.71 7.26 5.06
CA ALA A 175 -14.68 7.56 4.01
C ALA A 175 -15.62 6.35 3.80
N PRO A 176 -16.51 6.06 4.78
CA PRO A 176 -17.44 4.94 4.68
C PRO A 176 -18.34 5.07 3.45
N ARG A 177 -18.86 3.93 2.98
CA ARG A 177 -19.89 3.96 1.94
C ARG A 177 -21.11 4.74 2.45
N PRO A 178 -21.69 5.63 1.65
CA PRO A 178 -22.90 6.35 2.03
C PRO A 178 -24.01 5.37 2.40
N SER A 179 -24.71 5.65 3.49
CA SER A 179 -25.92 4.94 3.91
C SER A 179 -27.09 5.24 2.96
N THR A 180 -28.11 4.38 2.97
CA THR A 180 -29.34 4.59 2.19
C THR A 180 -30.00 5.92 2.52
N GLU A 181 -30.00 6.32 3.80
CA GLU A 181 -30.54 7.61 4.26
C GLU A 181 -29.74 8.80 3.73
N GLU A 182 -28.39 8.70 3.67
CA GLU A 182 -27.55 9.75 3.05
C GLU A 182 -27.76 9.86 1.53
N ILE A 183 -28.10 8.76 0.86
CA ILE A 183 -28.31 8.72 -0.60
C ILE A 183 -29.71 9.20 -0.98
N HIS A 184 -30.74 8.76 -0.24
CA HIS A 184 -32.15 8.91 -0.62
C HIS A 184 -32.92 9.92 0.25
N GLY A 185 -32.30 10.43 1.33
CA GLY A 185 -32.97 11.25 2.34
C GLY A 185 -33.68 10.41 3.41
N PRO A 186 -34.19 11.03 4.48
CA PRO A 186 -35.04 10.34 5.45
C PRO A 186 -36.32 9.84 4.75
N GLU A 187 -36.72 8.60 5.03
CA GLU A 187 -38.02 8.08 4.59
C GLU A 187 -39.12 8.85 5.34
N ASP A 188 -39.88 9.69 4.62
CA ASP A 188 -41.10 10.35 5.09
C ASP A 188 -42.30 9.39 5.14
#